data_AF-A0A0D7B916-F1
#
_entry.id   AF-A0A0D7B916-F1
#
_cell.length_a   1.000
_cell.length_b   1.000
_cell.length_c   1.000
_cell.angle_alpha   90.00
_cell.angle_beta   90.00
_cell.angle_gamma   90.00
#
_symmetry.space_group_name_H-M   'P 1'
#
loop_
_entity.id
_entity.type
_entity.pdbx_description
1 polymer ?
#
loop_
_entity_poly.entity_id
_entity_poly.type
_entity_poly.pdbx_seq_one_letter_code
_entity_poly.pdbx_strand_id
1 'polypeptide(L)'
;MPTPYTEDCISLTGVFREPIGYPIYTDHNPLKPHASAVGMNAEELKLALFNQGNYVYLQADVYELFQGKYHAFIPPCDYILALMRLREQNEPQVEARARVKMKSGLEYQFLCSEDWIARSPIFLRHPITGIVTKHEHPYPAFPRIKFRSADPAFLTFNAASKEVLCPTLFFRTTYEPLQKCWQKLRLYNYFRRQLWSWEQRMASPPPKPQPQQIKSPLLPAVGSPAFQMSPGRRKREAEARDKASMHAIKHKPGLCDSCSSIESTSSFYRPKPILRRRRNVAPRPAPRQNPSRVAKTKSSDANAALLARRRRRVV
;
A
#
# COMPACT_ATOMS: atom_id res chain seq x y z
N MET A 1 -17.50 23.75 13.77
CA MET A 1 -16.58 23.05 12.85
C MET A 1 -17.24 21.74 12.43
N PRO A 2 -17.32 21.42 11.12
CA PRO A 2 -17.83 20.12 10.68
C PRO A 2 -16.93 19.00 11.20
N THR A 3 -17.52 17.86 11.56
CA THR A 3 -16.77 16.70 12.05
C THR A 3 -15.96 16.09 10.92
N PRO A 4 -14.63 15.93 11.08
CA PRO A 4 -13.79 15.40 10.02
C PRO A 4 -14.11 13.93 9.78
N TYR A 5 -14.12 13.53 8.50
CA TYR A 5 -14.17 12.12 8.12
C TYR A 5 -12.87 11.43 8.54
N THR A 6 -12.98 10.16 8.95
CA THR A 6 -11.85 9.35 9.37
C THR A 6 -11.69 8.11 8.49
N GLU A 7 -10.59 7.41 8.64
CA GLU A 7 -10.22 6.26 7.79
C GLU A 7 -11.25 5.11 7.80
N ASP A 8 -11.98 4.95 8.90
CA ASP A 8 -13.07 3.98 9.10
C ASP A 8 -14.40 4.38 8.43
N CYS A 9 -14.47 5.61 7.89
CA CYS A 9 -15.65 6.16 7.23
C CYS A 9 -15.68 5.86 5.73
N ILE A 10 -14.68 5.16 5.18
CA ILE A 10 -14.54 4.87 3.75
C ILE A 10 -14.96 3.42 3.48
N SER A 11 -15.70 3.17 2.40
CA SER A 11 -16.02 1.83 1.90
C SER A 11 -16.08 1.83 0.37
N LEU A 12 -15.76 0.72 -0.28
CA LEU A 12 -15.93 0.54 -1.73
C LEU A 12 -17.27 -0.13 -2.08
N THR A 13 -17.88 -0.79 -1.11
CA THR A 13 -19.14 -1.53 -1.27
C THR A 13 -20.35 -0.78 -0.70
N GLY A 14 -20.12 0.26 0.11
CA GLY A 14 -21.16 0.96 0.86
C GLY A 14 -21.60 0.23 2.13
N VAL A 15 -20.95 -0.89 2.46
CA VAL A 15 -21.18 -1.67 3.68
C VAL A 15 -20.11 -1.33 4.70
N PHE A 16 -20.52 -0.82 5.86
CA PHE A 16 -19.60 -0.40 6.92
C PHE A 16 -19.65 -1.38 8.09
N ARG A 17 -18.52 -2.06 8.32
CA ARG A 17 -18.30 -2.99 9.43
C ARG A 17 -17.37 -2.37 10.47
N GLU A 18 -17.04 -3.14 11.49
CA GLU A 18 -15.96 -2.79 12.41
C GLU A 18 -14.63 -2.71 11.65
N PRO A 19 -13.89 -1.59 11.76
CA PRO A 19 -12.64 -1.42 11.03
C PRO A 19 -11.55 -2.34 11.58
N ILE A 20 -10.69 -2.82 10.68
CA ILE A 20 -9.58 -3.71 11.02
C ILE A 20 -8.28 -2.90 10.94
N GLY A 21 -7.39 -3.10 11.91
CA GLY A 21 -6.06 -2.49 11.92
C GLY A 21 -5.12 -3.18 10.94
N TYR A 22 -4.65 -2.44 9.95
CA TYR A 22 -3.69 -2.92 8.95
C TYR A 22 -2.36 -2.18 9.07
N PRO A 23 -1.22 -2.89 9.01
CA PRO A 23 0.08 -2.24 9.00
C PRO A 23 0.29 -1.48 7.67
N ILE A 24 0.80 -0.25 7.76
CA ILE A 24 1.24 0.53 6.60
C ILE A 24 2.49 -0.14 6.01
N TYR A 25 3.41 -0.56 6.88
CA TYR A 25 4.64 -1.26 6.51
C TYR A 25 4.76 -2.59 7.25
N THR A 26 5.09 -3.65 6.53
CA THR A 26 5.38 -4.98 7.09
C THR A 26 6.87 -5.27 7.19
N ASP A 27 7.71 -4.52 6.45
CA ASP A 27 9.16 -4.65 6.45
C ASP A 27 9.81 -3.29 6.77
N HIS A 28 10.87 -3.32 7.57
CA HIS A 28 11.73 -2.18 7.88
C HIS A 28 12.58 -1.70 6.70
N ASN A 29 12.89 -2.56 5.72
CA ASN A 29 13.73 -2.18 4.58
C ASN A 29 13.23 -0.95 3.79
N PRO A 30 11.95 -0.86 3.38
CA PRO A 30 11.41 0.33 2.74
C PRO A 30 11.44 1.55 3.66
N LEU A 31 11.46 1.36 4.98
CA LEU A 31 11.48 2.44 5.98
C LEU A 31 12.87 2.94 6.36
N LYS A 32 13.96 2.20 6.08
CA LYS A 32 15.33 2.65 6.40
C LYS A 32 15.68 4.07 5.88
N PRO A 33 15.38 4.43 4.61
CA PRO A 33 15.58 5.79 4.10
C PRO A 33 14.79 6.85 4.88
N HIS A 34 13.62 6.44 5.36
CA HIS A 34 12.67 7.30 6.05
C HIS A 34 13.11 7.52 7.49
N ALA A 35 13.51 6.45 8.19
CA ALA A 35 14.05 6.51 9.54
C ALA A 35 15.20 7.52 9.64
N SER A 36 16.17 7.45 8.72
CA SER A 36 17.27 8.42 8.70
C SER A 36 16.78 9.85 8.47
N ALA A 37 15.82 10.04 7.56
CA ALA A 37 15.23 11.35 7.27
C ALA A 37 14.47 11.96 8.47
N VAL A 38 13.81 11.13 9.28
CA VAL A 38 13.01 11.59 10.45
C VAL A 38 13.77 11.53 11.77
N GLY A 39 15.06 11.19 11.75
CA GLY A 39 15.89 11.11 12.94
C GLY A 39 15.65 9.87 13.81
N MET A 40 15.09 8.80 13.24
CA MET A 40 14.98 7.50 13.91
C MET A 40 16.26 6.68 13.69
N ASN A 41 16.71 6.00 14.75
CA ASN A 41 17.76 5.00 14.63
C ASN A 41 17.20 3.63 14.18
N ALA A 42 18.07 2.64 13.96
CA ALA A 42 17.66 1.34 13.45
C ALA A 42 16.82 0.52 14.45
N GLU A 43 17.03 0.68 15.74
CA GLU A 43 16.28 -0.02 16.79
C GLU A 43 14.88 0.59 16.97
N GLU A 44 14.82 1.92 17.01
CA GLU A 44 13.56 2.67 17.00
C GLU A 44 12.72 2.35 15.79
N LEU A 45 13.34 2.20 14.61
CA LEU A 45 12.64 1.80 13.40
C LEU A 45 11.99 0.41 13.55
N LYS A 46 12.70 -0.55 14.15
CA LYS A 46 12.15 -1.89 14.40
C LYS A 46 10.97 -1.82 15.35
N LEU A 47 11.06 -1.02 16.41
CA LEU A 47 9.96 -0.80 17.34
C LEU A 47 8.77 -0.09 16.67
N ALA A 48 9.06 0.88 15.79
CA ALA A 48 8.05 1.66 15.11
C ALA A 48 7.13 0.82 14.20
N LEU A 49 7.61 -0.33 13.69
CA LEU A 49 6.77 -1.27 12.93
C LEU A 49 5.62 -1.86 13.75
N PHE A 50 5.81 -2.02 15.06
CA PHE A 50 4.81 -2.59 15.96
C PHE A 50 4.02 -1.51 16.72
N ASN A 51 4.42 -0.25 16.59
CA ASN A 51 3.73 0.86 17.21
C ASN A 51 2.41 1.17 16.49
N GLN A 52 1.45 1.73 17.23
CA GLN A 52 0.14 2.13 16.71
C GLN A 52 0.24 3.10 15.51
N GLY A 53 1.32 3.89 15.44
CA GLY A 53 1.65 4.77 14.31
C GLY A 53 1.82 4.04 12.97
N ASN A 54 2.14 2.75 12.98
CA ASN A 54 2.21 1.94 11.76
C ASN A 54 0.87 1.33 11.35
N TYR A 55 -0.23 1.58 12.06
CA TYR A 55 -1.51 0.96 11.77
C TYR A 55 -2.55 1.97 11.28
N VAL A 56 -3.28 1.59 10.24
CA VAL A 56 -4.48 2.27 9.74
C VAL A 56 -5.70 1.38 9.97
N TYR A 57 -6.81 1.95 10.44
CA TYR A 57 -8.03 1.19 10.73
C TYR A 57 -9.03 1.36 9.59
N LEU A 58 -9.10 0.39 8.68
CA LEU A 58 -9.86 0.49 7.44
C LEU A 58 -10.95 -0.59 7.34
N GLN A 59 -11.93 -0.37 6.48
CA GLN A 59 -12.76 -1.46 5.98
C GLN A 59 -11.91 -2.41 5.12
N ALA A 60 -12.26 -3.70 5.13
CA ALA A 60 -11.47 -4.71 4.42
C ALA A 60 -11.38 -4.47 2.90
N ASP A 61 -12.46 -3.95 2.30
CA ASP A 61 -12.50 -3.58 0.88
C ASP A 61 -11.59 -2.37 0.57
N VAL A 62 -11.48 -1.41 1.50
CA VAL A 62 -10.60 -0.24 1.35
C VAL A 62 -9.13 -0.60 1.53
N TYR A 63 -8.81 -1.62 2.30
CA TYR A 63 -7.43 -2.04 2.50
C TYR A 63 -6.75 -2.48 1.19
N GLU A 64 -7.47 -3.20 0.32
CA GLU A 64 -6.96 -3.57 -1.01
C GLU A 64 -6.64 -2.34 -1.85
N LEU A 65 -7.50 -1.31 -1.79
CA LEU A 65 -7.28 -0.03 -2.45
C LEU A 65 -6.04 0.68 -1.89
N PHE A 66 -5.87 0.67 -0.56
CA PHE A 66 -4.74 1.28 0.14
C PHE A 66 -3.40 0.59 -0.19
N GLN A 67 -3.40 -0.73 -0.35
CA GLN A 67 -2.23 -1.49 -0.81
C GLN A 67 -1.92 -1.24 -2.29
N GLY A 68 -2.95 -0.95 -3.09
CA GLY A 68 -2.83 -0.64 -4.51
C GLY A 68 -1.79 0.46 -4.82
N LYS A 69 -1.23 0.39 -6.03
CA LYS A 69 -0.25 1.37 -6.53
C LYS A 69 -0.87 2.66 -7.06
N TYR A 70 -2.20 2.65 -7.23
CA TYR A 70 -2.97 3.66 -7.96
C TYR A 70 -3.84 4.55 -7.05
N HIS A 71 -3.65 4.47 -5.73
CA HIS A 71 -4.36 5.30 -4.77
C HIS A 71 -3.42 5.77 -3.66
N ALA A 72 -3.61 6.99 -3.19
CA ALA A 72 -2.84 7.55 -2.09
C ALA A 72 -3.66 8.57 -1.29
N PHE A 73 -3.36 8.65 0.01
CA PHE A 73 -3.80 9.74 0.87
C PHE A 73 -2.62 10.67 1.11
N ILE A 74 -2.73 11.91 0.61
CA ILE A 74 -1.63 12.86 0.58
C ILE A 74 -1.84 13.91 1.66
N PRO A 75 -0.86 14.14 2.54
CA PRO A 75 -0.95 15.17 3.57
C PRO A 75 -0.90 16.59 2.97
N PRO A 76 -1.16 17.62 3.77
CA PRO A 76 -0.97 19.01 3.38
C PRO A 76 0.47 19.32 2.90
N CYS A 77 0.60 20.23 1.91
CA CYS A 77 1.90 20.63 1.33
C CYS A 77 2.91 21.15 2.37
N ASP A 78 2.46 21.93 3.36
CA ASP A 78 3.32 22.49 4.40
C ASP A 78 3.96 21.38 5.24
N TYR A 79 3.23 20.29 5.48
CA TYR A 79 3.75 19.12 6.18
C TYR A 79 4.81 18.40 5.36
N ILE A 80 4.59 18.23 4.05
CA ILE A 80 5.57 17.62 3.13
C ILE A 80 6.85 18.44 3.10
N LEU A 81 6.74 19.77 2.98
CA LEU A 81 7.88 20.68 3.00
C LEU A 81 8.63 20.63 4.33
N ALA A 82 7.93 20.53 5.46
CA ALA A 82 8.55 20.38 6.77
C ALA A 82 9.34 19.07 6.88
N LEU A 83 8.79 17.95 6.38
CA LEU A 83 9.52 16.68 6.32
C LEU A 83 10.75 16.74 5.41
N MET A 84 10.66 17.43 4.27
CA MET A 84 11.80 17.61 3.38
C MET A 84 12.92 18.42 4.02
N ARG A 85 12.60 19.54 4.67
CA ARG A 85 13.58 20.37 5.39
C ARG A 85 14.24 19.59 6.52
N LEU A 86 13.46 18.81 7.26
CA LEU A 86 13.99 17.96 8.33
C LEU A 86 14.96 16.91 7.78
N ARG A 87 14.62 16.30 6.65
CA ARG A 87 15.51 15.35 5.98
C ARG A 87 16.85 16.00 5.61
N GLU A 88 16.82 17.19 5.02
CA GLU A 88 18.02 17.95 4.64
C GLU A 88 18.88 18.27 5.86
N GLN A 89 18.26 18.64 6.99
CA GLN A 89 18.95 18.87 8.25
C GLN A 89 19.61 17.60 8.82
N ASN A 90 18.98 16.43 8.63
CA ASN A 90 19.43 15.14 9.18
C ASN A 90 20.43 14.39 8.28
N GLU A 91 20.65 14.85 7.05
CA GLU A 91 21.52 14.21 6.06
C GLU A 91 23.02 14.22 6.44
N PRO A 92 23.61 15.31 6.97
CA PRO A 92 25.04 15.34 7.28
C PRO A 92 25.43 14.77 8.66
N GLN A 93 24.52 14.66 9.63
CA GLN A 93 24.86 14.29 11.01
C GLN A 93 23.97 13.15 11.52
N VAL A 94 24.59 12.02 11.87
CA VAL A 94 23.86 10.84 12.41
C VAL A 94 23.50 11.04 13.89
N GLU A 95 24.36 11.71 14.64
CA GLU A 95 24.29 11.81 16.10
C GLU A 95 23.35 12.93 16.59
N ALA A 96 23.20 14.01 15.81
CA ALA A 96 22.43 15.19 16.18
C ALA A 96 21.09 15.31 15.43
N ARG A 97 20.52 14.19 14.97
CA ARG A 97 19.31 14.23 14.14
C ARG A 97 18.12 14.80 14.90
N ALA A 98 17.52 15.82 14.31
CA ALA A 98 16.27 16.37 14.78
C ALA A 98 15.12 15.39 14.53
N ARG A 99 14.24 15.23 15.51
CA ARG A 99 13.04 14.39 15.39
C ARG A 99 11.89 15.15 14.74
N VAL A 100 11.08 14.45 13.96
CA VAL A 100 9.78 14.97 13.52
C VAL A 100 8.92 15.25 14.75
N LYS A 101 8.50 16.50 14.91
CA LYS A 101 7.38 16.82 15.80
C LYS A 101 6.10 16.38 15.10
N MET A 102 5.47 15.33 15.62
CA MET A 102 4.19 14.87 15.09
C MET A 102 3.15 15.98 15.19
N LYS A 103 2.68 16.47 14.03
CA LYS A 103 1.47 17.30 13.98
C LYS A 103 0.26 16.37 14.07
N SER A 104 -0.48 16.43 15.16
CA SER A 104 -1.76 15.73 15.28
C SER A 104 -2.83 16.39 14.41
N GLY A 105 -3.76 15.59 13.86
CA GLY A 105 -4.97 16.11 13.22
C GLY A 105 -4.80 16.59 11.78
N LEU A 106 -3.76 16.12 11.07
CA LEU A 106 -3.59 16.39 9.65
C LEU A 106 -4.73 15.81 8.82
N GLU A 107 -5.10 16.55 7.77
CA GLU A 107 -6.17 16.20 6.84
C GLU A 107 -5.58 15.84 5.49
N TYR A 108 -5.88 14.64 5.02
CA TYR A 108 -5.29 14.05 3.82
C TYR A 108 -6.24 14.16 2.65
N GLN A 109 -5.71 14.56 1.50
CA GLN A 109 -6.43 14.52 0.23
C GLN A 109 -6.30 13.13 -0.39
N PHE A 110 -7.42 12.55 -0.80
CA PHE A 110 -7.43 11.32 -1.57
C PHE A 110 -7.05 11.61 -3.03
N LEU A 111 -6.06 10.90 -3.56
CA LEU A 111 -5.74 10.88 -4.98
C LEU A 111 -5.83 9.46 -5.55
N CYS A 112 -6.27 9.39 -6.80
CA CYS A 112 -6.41 8.17 -7.58
C CYS A 112 -5.81 8.42 -8.97
N SER A 113 -5.06 7.47 -9.52
CA SER A 113 -4.57 7.55 -10.91
C SER A 113 -5.70 7.20 -11.88
N GLU A 114 -5.71 7.85 -13.04
CA GLU A 114 -6.78 7.78 -14.05
C GLU A 114 -6.93 6.41 -14.73
N ASP A 115 -5.97 5.51 -14.55
CA ASP A 115 -5.88 4.25 -15.28
C ASP A 115 -6.82 3.16 -14.71
N TRP A 116 -7.92 2.92 -15.45
CA TRP A 116 -8.88 1.79 -15.49
C TRP A 116 -9.49 1.21 -14.20
N ILE A 117 -8.81 1.25 -13.06
CA ILE A 117 -9.26 0.73 -11.77
C ILE A 117 -10.18 1.74 -11.06
N ALA A 118 -10.13 3.02 -11.42
CA ALA A 118 -10.81 4.11 -10.73
C ALA A 118 -12.32 4.23 -10.97
N ARG A 119 -12.98 3.30 -11.69
CA ARG A 119 -14.42 3.42 -12.02
C ARG A 119 -15.38 3.02 -10.89
N SER A 120 -14.88 2.38 -9.83
CA SER A 120 -15.72 1.90 -8.74
C SER A 120 -16.07 3.03 -7.78
N PRO A 121 -17.35 3.27 -7.47
CA PRO A 121 -17.73 4.34 -6.55
C PRO A 121 -17.14 4.11 -5.15
N ILE A 122 -16.78 5.21 -4.49
CA ILE A 122 -16.34 5.20 -3.09
C ILE A 122 -17.48 5.75 -2.24
N PHE A 123 -17.83 5.02 -1.20
CA PHE A 123 -18.86 5.40 -0.26
C PHE A 123 -18.23 5.98 1.00
N LEU A 124 -18.78 7.10 1.46
CA LEU A 124 -18.36 7.77 2.68
C LEU A 124 -19.51 7.82 3.68
N ARG A 125 -19.32 7.25 4.86
CA ARG A 125 -20.28 7.35 5.96
C ARG A 125 -19.95 8.56 6.81
N HIS A 126 -20.89 9.48 6.96
CA HIS A 126 -20.72 10.63 7.84
C HIS A 126 -20.56 10.15 9.30
N PRO A 127 -19.53 10.59 10.04
CA PRO A 127 -19.18 10.03 11.36
C PRO A 127 -20.26 10.24 12.43
N ILE A 128 -21.02 11.34 12.36
CA ILE A 128 -22.12 11.63 13.30
C ILE A 128 -23.47 11.08 12.79
N THR A 129 -23.92 11.55 11.63
CA THR A 129 -25.28 11.24 11.12
C THR A 129 -25.40 9.82 10.58
N GLY A 130 -24.30 9.13 10.27
CA GLY A 130 -24.32 7.82 9.63
C GLY A 130 -24.78 7.84 8.17
N ILE A 131 -25.12 9.01 7.61
CA ILE A 131 -25.54 9.15 6.21
C ILE A 131 -24.40 8.72 5.31
N VAL A 132 -24.70 7.84 4.35
CA VAL A 132 -23.73 7.35 3.38
C VAL A 132 -23.85 8.14 2.08
N THR A 133 -22.78 8.80 1.68
CA THR A 133 -22.66 9.51 0.41
C THR A 133 -21.86 8.68 -0.58
N LYS A 134 -22.32 8.65 -1.84
CA LYS A 134 -21.62 7.97 -2.94
C LYS A 134 -20.79 9.01 -3.70
N HIS A 135 -19.51 8.72 -3.88
CA HIS A 135 -18.58 9.54 -4.64
C HIS A 135 -18.17 8.77 -5.90
N GLU A 136 -18.20 9.42 -7.05
CA GLU A 136 -17.84 8.85 -8.35
C GLU A 136 -16.60 9.55 -8.91
N HIS A 137 -15.78 8.81 -9.66
CA HIS A 137 -14.58 9.32 -10.30
C HIS A 137 -14.89 10.50 -11.24
N PRO A 138 -14.09 11.58 -11.27
CA PRO A 138 -12.75 11.77 -10.68
C PRO A 138 -12.72 12.20 -9.21
N TYR A 139 -13.78 11.95 -8.45
CA TYR A 139 -13.92 12.28 -7.03
C TYR A 139 -13.60 13.76 -6.70
N PRO A 140 -14.09 14.75 -7.48
CA PRO A 140 -13.71 16.16 -7.29
C PRO A 140 -14.16 16.72 -5.94
N ALA A 141 -15.22 16.17 -5.36
CA ALA A 141 -15.78 16.56 -4.07
C ALA A 141 -15.46 15.56 -2.95
N PHE A 142 -14.41 14.74 -3.09
CA PHE A 142 -14.01 13.84 -2.00
C PHE A 142 -13.48 14.66 -0.82
N PRO A 143 -14.08 14.54 0.39
CA PRO A 143 -13.62 15.29 1.55
C PRO A 143 -12.24 14.82 1.98
N ARG A 144 -11.55 15.69 2.72
CA ARG A 144 -10.29 15.30 3.36
C ARG A 144 -10.55 14.33 4.51
N ILE A 145 -9.62 13.40 4.68
CA ILE A 145 -9.69 12.32 5.67
C ILE A 145 -8.66 12.58 6.76
N LYS A 146 -9.04 12.44 8.02
CA LYS A 146 -8.10 12.39 9.15
C LYS A 146 -7.79 10.95 9.50
N PHE A 147 -6.52 10.66 9.74
CA PHE A 147 -6.12 9.38 10.32
C PHE A 147 -5.97 9.54 11.83
N ARG A 148 -6.55 8.63 12.62
CA ARG A 148 -6.56 8.73 14.09
C ARG A 148 -5.26 8.22 14.69
N SER A 149 -4.75 7.10 14.19
CA SER A 149 -3.62 6.38 14.78
C SER A 149 -2.32 6.49 13.99
N ALA A 150 -2.43 6.57 12.66
CA ALA A 150 -1.27 6.44 11.78
C ALA A 150 -0.32 7.63 11.90
N ASP A 151 0.98 7.34 11.91
CA ASP A 151 2.05 8.32 11.86
C ASP A 151 1.97 9.05 10.51
N PRO A 152 1.81 10.38 10.51
CA PRO A 152 1.79 11.14 9.29
C PRO A 152 3.02 10.98 8.41
N ALA A 153 4.20 10.79 8.97
CA ALA A 153 5.41 10.51 8.20
C ALA A 153 5.26 9.20 7.43
N PHE A 154 4.77 8.13 8.07
CA PHE A 154 4.58 6.84 7.41
C PHE A 154 3.55 6.91 6.28
N LEU A 155 2.44 7.62 6.49
CA LEU A 155 1.45 7.86 5.43
C LEU A 155 2.03 8.67 4.26
N THR A 156 2.80 9.72 4.56
CA THR A 156 3.44 10.57 3.54
C THR A 156 4.40 9.76 2.68
N PHE A 157 5.20 8.92 3.32
CA PHE A 157 6.17 8.07 2.63
C PHE A 157 5.50 6.94 1.85
N ASN A 158 4.42 6.37 2.38
CA ASN A 158 3.63 5.38 1.66
C ASN A 158 3.05 6.03 0.39
N ALA A 159 2.41 7.20 0.52
CA ALA A 159 1.93 7.99 -0.62
C ALA A 159 3.05 8.29 -1.62
N ALA A 160 4.22 8.73 -1.14
CA ALA A 160 5.41 8.98 -1.95
C ALA A 160 5.97 7.73 -2.64
N SER A 161 5.64 6.52 -2.19
CA SER A 161 6.07 5.29 -2.85
C SER A 161 5.15 4.82 -3.97
N LYS A 162 3.93 5.38 -4.07
CA LYS A 162 2.91 4.94 -5.04
C LYS A 162 3.21 5.44 -6.45
N GLU A 163 2.87 4.61 -7.44
CA GLU A 163 3.05 4.91 -8.87
C GLU A 163 2.09 5.99 -9.38
N VAL A 164 0.96 6.27 -8.68
CA VAL A 164 0.08 7.43 -8.95
C VAL A 164 0.90 8.71 -9.15
N LEU A 165 2.00 8.86 -8.41
CA LEU A 165 2.82 10.07 -8.45
C LEU A 165 3.77 10.13 -9.66
N CYS A 166 3.87 9.08 -10.49
CA CYS A 166 5.04 8.85 -11.33
C CYS A 166 4.93 9.34 -12.79
N PRO A 167 3.74 9.48 -13.40
CA PRO A 167 3.61 10.43 -14.54
C PRO A 167 2.31 11.27 -14.57
N THR A 168 1.16 10.75 -14.16
CA THR A 168 -0.14 11.44 -14.27
C THR A 168 -0.20 12.71 -13.43
N LEU A 169 0.42 12.71 -12.24
CA LEU A 169 0.58 13.92 -11.41
C LEU A 169 1.70 14.85 -11.88
N PHE A 170 2.74 14.32 -12.53
CA PHE A 170 3.84 15.13 -13.10
C PHE A 170 3.34 16.14 -14.14
N PHE A 171 2.27 15.80 -14.86
CA PHE A 171 1.69 16.69 -15.89
C PHE A 171 0.44 17.44 -15.44
N ARG A 172 -0.33 16.95 -14.45
CA ARG A 172 -1.63 17.55 -14.09
C ARG A 172 -1.69 18.26 -12.74
N THR A 173 -0.79 17.99 -11.79
CA THR A 173 -0.97 18.52 -10.44
C THR A 173 0.06 19.54 -10.02
N THR A 174 -0.43 20.59 -9.36
CA THR A 174 0.31 21.70 -8.76
C THR A 174 1.10 21.31 -7.50
N TYR A 175 1.23 20.02 -7.18
CA TYR A 175 1.86 19.51 -5.96
C TYR A 175 3.39 19.40 -6.09
N GLU A 176 4.03 20.53 -6.43
CA GLU A 176 5.49 20.64 -6.58
C GLU A 176 6.27 20.10 -5.35
N PRO A 177 5.84 20.32 -4.09
CA PRO A 177 6.54 19.76 -2.93
C PRO A 177 6.57 18.23 -2.89
N LEU A 178 5.44 17.58 -3.20
CA LEU A 178 5.36 16.12 -3.19
C LEU A 178 6.20 15.52 -4.31
N GLN A 179 6.20 16.16 -5.48
CA GLN A 179 7.03 15.77 -6.61
C GLN A 179 8.52 15.87 -6.27
N LYS A 180 8.96 16.97 -5.63
CA LYS A 180 10.35 17.09 -5.15
C LYS A 180 10.69 16.04 -4.09
N CYS A 181 9.78 15.78 -3.15
CA CYS A 181 9.95 14.70 -2.16
C CYS A 181 10.13 13.34 -2.84
N TRP A 182 9.27 13.04 -3.81
CA TRP A 182 9.32 11.83 -4.63
C TRP A 182 10.63 11.70 -5.40
N GLN A 183 11.07 12.75 -6.09
CA GLN A 183 12.33 12.78 -6.83
C GLN A 183 13.52 12.50 -5.90
N LYS A 184 13.57 13.16 -4.73
CA LYS A 184 14.64 12.93 -3.73
C LYS A 184 14.60 11.52 -3.15
N LEU A 185 13.42 10.93 -2.95
CA LEU A 185 13.28 9.53 -2.51
C LEU A 185 13.70 8.55 -3.61
N ARG A 186 13.30 8.80 -4.85
CA ARG A 186 13.66 7.99 -6.01
C ARG A 186 15.16 8.03 -6.27
N LEU A 187 15.77 9.21 -6.27
CA LEU A 187 17.23 9.36 -6.43
C LEU A 187 17.97 8.66 -5.30
N TYR A 188 17.55 8.85 -4.04
CA TYR A 188 18.15 8.13 -2.92
C TYR A 188 18.02 6.61 -3.07
N ASN A 189 16.85 6.09 -3.42
CA ASN A 189 16.65 4.66 -3.64
C ASN A 189 17.47 4.14 -4.82
N TYR A 190 17.62 4.94 -5.87
CA TYR A 190 18.45 4.62 -7.03
C TYR A 190 19.93 4.55 -6.64
N PHE A 191 20.48 5.60 -6.03
CA PHE A 191 21.86 5.63 -5.57
C PHE A 191 22.15 4.56 -4.52
N ARG A 192 21.23 4.33 -3.59
CA ARG A 192 21.36 3.27 -2.60
C ARG A 192 21.36 1.88 -3.23
N ARG A 193 20.51 1.61 -4.23
CA ARG A 193 20.56 0.35 -4.99
C ARG A 193 21.90 0.17 -5.69
N GLN A 194 22.45 1.24 -6.25
CA GLN A 194 23.78 1.22 -6.87
C GLN A 194 24.88 0.96 -5.83
N LEU A 195 24.90 1.69 -4.72
CA LEU A 195 25.85 1.52 -3.62
C LEU A 195 25.78 0.12 -3.01
N TRP A 196 24.59 -0.42 -2.76
CA TRP A 196 24.42 -1.78 -2.25
C TRP A 196 24.90 -2.82 -3.25
N SER A 197 24.64 -2.63 -4.54
CA SER A 197 25.17 -3.52 -5.58
C SER A 197 26.70 -3.47 -5.67
N TRP A 198 27.30 -2.33 -5.33
CA TRP A 198 28.75 -2.15 -5.29
C TRP A 198 29.36 -2.75 -4.02
N GLU A 199 28.80 -2.48 -2.84
CA GLU A 199 29.22 -3.08 -1.57
C GLU A 199 29.09 -4.60 -1.60
N GLN A 200 28.03 -5.16 -2.18
CA GLN A 200 27.91 -6.60 -2.35
C GLN A 200 28.97 -7.18 -3.30
N ARG A 201 29.38 -6.43 -4.35
CA ARG A 201 30.49 -6.85 -5.23
C ARG A 201 31.85 -6.76 -4.54
N MET A 202 32.05 -5.79 -3.66
CA MET A 202 33.30 -5.62 -2.90
C MET A 202 33.38 -6.57 -1.70
N ALA A 203 32.23 -6.91 -1.11
CA ALA A 203 32.10 -7.85 0.01
C ALA A 203 31.95 -9.32 -0.43
N SER A 204 31.84 -9.60 -1.74
CA SER A 204 32.07 -10.96 -2.22
C SER A 204 33.47 -11.37 -1.76
N PRO A 205 33.60 -12.45 -0.96
CA PRO A 205 34.93 -12.93 -0.60
C PRO A 205 35.71 -13.16 -1.90
N PRO A 206 37.00 -12.82 -1.94
CA PRO A 206 37.82 -13.12 -3.10
C PRO A 206 37.59 -14.58 -3.46
N PRO A 207 37.50 -14.94 -4.77
CA PRO A 207 37.25 -16.31 -5.18
C PRO A 207 38.20 -17.19 -4.39
N LYS A 208 37.64 -18.05 -3.52
CA LYS A 208 38.45 -18.94 -2.68
C LYS A 208 39.43 -19.61 -3.63
N PRO A 209 40.75 -19.57 -3.38
CA PRO A 209 41.72 -20.23 -4.23
C PRO A 209 41.21 -21.66 -4.39
N GLN A 210 40.84 -21.98 -5.63
CA GLN A 210 40.30 -23.28 -5.95
C GLN A 210 41.35 -24.27 -5.47
N PRO A 211 41.05 -25.15 -4.49
CA PRO A 211 42.06 -26.04 -3.95
C PRO A 211 42.66 -26.75 -5.16
N GLN A 212 43.98 -26.60 -5.34
CA GLN A 212 44.68 -27.28 -6.41
C GLN A 212 44.24 -28.74 -6.30
N GLN A 213 43.54 -29.22 -7.32
CA GLN A 213 43.15 -30.61 -7.37
C GLN A 213 44.48 -31.37 -7.41
N ILE A 214 44.90 -31.85 -6.24
CA ILE A 214 45.97 -32.82 -6.13
C ILE A 214 45.49 -33.96 -7.02
N LYS A 215 46.16 -34.13 -8.16
CA LYS A 215 45.92 -35.27 -9.04
C LYS A 215 46.26 -36.48 -8.20
N SER A 216 45.22 -37.09 -7.61
CA SER A 216 45.38 -38.33 -6.87
C SER A 216 46.03 -39.34 -7.82
N PRO A 217 47.15 -39.96 -7.44
CA PRO A 217 47.71 -41.05 -8.22
C PRO A 217 46.64 -42.14 -8.34
N LEU A 218 46.41 -42.56 -9.59
CA LEU A 218 45.49 -43.63 -9.95
C LEU A 218 45.78 -44.87 -9.09
N LEU A 219 44.92 -45.15 -8.12
CA LEU A 219 44.87 -46.46 -7.50
C LEU A 219 44.23 -47.43 -8.50
N PRO A 220 44.77 -48.66 -8.65
CA PRO A 220 44.19 -49.67 -9.51
C PRO A 220 42.76 -50.00 -9.06
N ALA A 221 41.84 -49.96 -10.02
CA ALA A 221 40.43 -50.22 -9.83
C ALA A 221 40.22 -51.66 -9.32
N VAL A 222 39.87 -51.80 -8.04
CA VAL A 222 39.29 -53.03 -7.52
C VAL A 222 37.87 -53.13 -8.08
N GLY A 223 37.66 -54.10 -8.96
CA GLY A 223 36.40 -54.33 -9.65
C GLY A 223 35.25 -54.53 -8.68
N SER A 224 34.36 -53.55 -8.63
CA SER A 224 33.03 -53.75 -8.03
C SER A 224 32.13 -54.48 -9.04
N PRO A 225 31.34 -55.46 -8.61
CA PRO A 225 30.47 -56.22 -9.49
C PRO A 225 29.41 -55.32 -10.10
N ALA A 226 29.32 -55.34 -11.43
CA ALA A 226 28.36 -54.60 -12.22
C ALA A 226 26.95 -55.13 -11.96
N PHE A 227 26.13 -54.39 -11.21
CA PHE A 227 24.69 -54.53 -11.30
C PHE A 227 24.24 -53.99 -12.66
N GLN A 228 23.98 -54.89 -13.60
CA GLN A 228 23.33 -54.60 -14.88
C GLN A 228 21.91 -54.09 -14.64
N MET A 229 21.75 -52.77 -14.53
CA MET A 229 20.44 -52.13 -14.66
C MET A 229 20.08 -52.05 -16.14
N SER A 230 18.96 -52.68 -16.49
CA SER A 230 18.48 -52.84 -17.86
C SER A 230 18.31 -51.50 -18.59
N PRO A 231 18.62 -51.39 -19.90
CA PRO A 231 18.66 -50.11 -20.63
C PRO A 231 17.30 -49.42 -20.86
N GLY A 232 16.19 -49.99 -20.38
CA GLY A 232 14.83 -49.57 -20.74
C GLY A 232 14.22 -48.44 -19.91
N ARG A 233 14.77 -48.07 -18.75
CA ARG A 233 14.06 -47.20 -17.80
C ARG A 233 14.35 -45.70 -17.94
N ARG A 234 15.52 -45.31 -18.47
CA ARG A 234 15.90 -43.88 -18.59
C ARG A 234 15.23 -43.13 -19.75
N LYS A 235 14.75 -43.83 -20.79
CA LYS A 235 14.06 -43.18 -21.92
C LYS A 235 12.65 -42.71 -21.57
N ARG A 236 11.94 -43.43 -20.69
CA ARG A 236 10.56 -43.08 -20.30
C ARG A 236 10.47 -41.89 -19.32
N GLU A 237 11.48 -41.66 -18.49
CA GLU A 237 11.49 -40.51 -17.56
C GLU A 237 11.86 -39.19 -18.24
N ALA A 238 12.68 -39.21 -19.30
CA ALA A 238 12.97 -38.01 -20.09
C ALA A 238 11.75 -37.58 -20.93
N GLU A 239 11.05 -38.52 -21.57
CA GLU A 239 9.83 -38.22 -22.34
C GLU A 239 8.66 -37.76 -21.47
N ALA A 240 8.57 -38.21 -20.21
CA ALA A 240 7.54 -37.75 -19.27
C ALA A 240 7.74 -36.30 -18.83
N ARG A 241 9.00 -35.83 -18.73
CA ARG A 241 9.30 -34.42 -18.37
C ARG A 241 9.02 -33.45 -19.53
N ASP A 242 9.28 -33.85 -20.77
CA ASP A 242 8.98 -32.99 -21.92
C ASP A 242 7.48 -32.84 -22.20
N LYS A 243 6.69 -33.90 -21.99
CA LYS A 243 5.22 -33.82 -22.15
C LYS A 243 4.53 -32.97 -21.08
N ALA A 244 5.09 -32.90 -19.87
CA ALA A 244 4.56 -32.04 -18.80
C ALA A 244 4.82 -30.54 -19.07
N SER A 245 5.91 -30.21 -19.77
CA SER A 245 6.26 -28.82 -20.13
C SER A 245 5.33 -28.24 -21.22
N MET A 246 4.91 -29.06 -22.19
CA MET A 246 4.06 -28.61 -23.31
C MET A 246 2.60 -28.30 -22.92
N HIS A 247 2.08 -28.86 -21.83
CA HIS A 247 0.69 -28.61 -21.39
C HIS A 247 0.49 -27.32 -20.60
N ALA A 248 1.57 -26.69 -20.11
CA ALA A 248 1.48 -25.47 -19.31
C ALA A 248 1.33 -24.17 -20.15
N ILE A 249 1.43 -24.24 -21.49
CA ILE A 249 1.45 -23.06 -22.37
C ILE A 249 0.10 -22.83 -23.11
N LYS A 250 -0.92 -23.69 -22.92
CA LYS A 250 -2.15 -23.67 -23.74
C LYS A 250 -3.34 -22.83 -23.22
N HIS A 251 -3.16 -21.94 -22.24
CA HIS A 251 -4.23 -20.99 -21.87
C HIS A 251 -3.73 -19.54 -21.82
N LYS A 252 -3.58 -18.92 -23.00
CA LYS A 252 -3.71 -17.47 -23.18
C LYS A 252 -4.85 -17.20 -24.17
N PRO A 253 -5.94 -16.51 -23.78
CA PRO A 253 -6.95 -16.06 -24.73
C PRO A 253 -6.39 -14.91 -25.57
N GLY A 254 -6.62 -15.00 -26.88
CA GLY A 254 -5.98 -14.17 -27.91
C GLY A 254 -6.39 -12.70 -27.91
N LEU A 255 -5.39 -11.87 -28.21
CA LEU A 255 -5.59 -10.57 -28.85
C LEU A 255 -5.85 -10.81 -30.34
N CYS A 256 -7.01 -10.35 -30.82
CA CYS A 256 -7.28 -10.17 -32.23
C CYS A 256 -6.58 -8.89 -32.71
N ASP A 257 -5.58 -9.04 -33.57
CA ASP A 257 -5.18 -8.02 -34.51
C ASP A 257 -6.14 -8.03 -35.70
N SER A 258 -6.69 -6.87 -36.03
CA SER A 258 -7.22 -6.59 -37.36
C SER A 258 -6.91 -5.13 -37.68
N CYS A 259 -5.93 -4.98 -38.56
CA CYS A 259 -5.65 -3.73 -39.26
C CYS A 259 -6.80 -3.39 -40.21
N SER A 260 -7.23 -2.14 -40.21
CA SER A 260 -7.44 -1.43 -41.47
C SER A 260 -7.27 0.08 -41.29
N SER A 261 -6.32 0.59 -42.08
CA SER A 261 -6.27 1.95 -42.60
C SER A 261 -7.64 2.40 -43.12
N ILE A 262 -8.03 3.65 -42.86
CA ILE A 262 -8.79 4.52 -43.78
C ILE A 262 -8.71 5.96 -43.24
N GLU A 263 -8.63 6.86 -44.21
CA GLU A 263 -8.40 8.29 -44.17
C GLU A 263 -9.42 9.09 -43.35
N SER A 264 -8.94 10.23 -42.84
CA SER A 264 -9.71 11.19 -42.08
C SER A 264 -10.56 12.08 -42.98
N THR A 265 -11.87 11.90 -42.97
CA THR A 265 -12.84 12.95 -43.31
C THR A 265 -14.06 12.89 -42.38
N SER A 266 -14.26 13.98 -41.64
CA SER A 266 -15.54 14.63 -41.34
C SER A 266 -16.83 13.77 -41.45
N SER A 267 -17.53 13.56 -40.33
CA SER A 267 -18.89 14.10 -40.12
C SER A 267 -19.50 13.67 -38.79
N PHE A 268 -20.30 14.57 -38.23
CA PHE A 268 -21.16 14.40 -37.07
C PHE A 268 -22.16 13.24 -37.24
N TYR A 269 -22.18 12.27 -36.32
CA TYR A 269 -23.38 11.47 -36.07
C TYR A 269 -23.57 11.18 -34.57
N ARG A 270 -24.74 11.59 -34.07
CA ARG A 270 -25.31 11.23 -32.76
C ARG A 270 -25.69 9.74 -32.73
N PRO A 271 -25.45 9.00 -31.64
CA PRO A 271 -26.04 7.66 -31.48
C PRO A 271 -27.49 7.74 -30.99
N LYS A 272 -28.35 6.89 -31.57
CA LYS A 272 -29.74 6.62 -31.14
C LYS A 272 -29.78 5.73 -29.88
N PRO A 273 -30.84 5.83 -29.05
CA PRO A 273 -30.90 5.10 -27.78
C PRO A 273 -31.24 3.61 -27.95
N ILE A 274 -30.59 2.78 -27.14
CA ILE A 274 -30.78 1.32 -27.07
C ILE A 274 -32.03 1.00 -26.24
N LEU A 275 -32.93 0.19 -26.81
CA LEU A 275 -34.14 -0.33 -26.18
C LEU A 275 -33.83 -1.23 -24.97
N ARG A 276 -34.39 -0.88 -23.81
CA ARG A 276 -34.32 -1.65 -22.56
C ARG A 276 -35.12 -2.95 -22.65
N ARG A 277 -34.42 -4.08 -22.60
CA ARG A 277 -34.99 -5.43 -22.45
C ARG A 277 -35.46 -5.63 -21.00
N ARG A 278 -36.78 -5.70 -20.78
CA ARG A 278 -37.39 -6.04 -19.48
C ARG A 278 -36.99 -7.47 -19.08
N ARG A 279 -36.33 -7.64 -17.94
CA ARG A 279 -36.21 -8.95 -17.26
C ARG A 279 -37.25 -9.01 -16.15
N ASN A 280 -38.06 -10.07 -16.18
CA ASN A 280 -38.99 -10.44 -15.12
C ASN A 280 -38.19 -10.79 -13.85
N VAL A 281 -38.47 -10.07 -12.76
CA VAL A 281 -37.87 -10.28 -11.44
C VAL A 281 -38.86 -11.09 -10.61
N ALA A 282 -38.43 -12.24 -10.10
CA ALA A 282 -39.18 -13.07 -9.16
C ALA A 282 -39.42 -12.34 -7.82
N PRO A 283 -40.51 -12.63 -7.09
CA PRO A 283 -40.86 -11.91 -5.87
C PRO A 283 -39.85 -12.18 -4.75
N ARG A 284 -39.37 -11.09 -4.13
CA ARG A 284 -38.47 -11.15 -2.97
C ARG A 284 -39.26 -11.57 -1.71
N PRO A 285 -38.68 -12.38 -0.81
CA PRO A 285 -39.26 -12.66 0.50
C PRO A 285 -39.25 -11.40 1.39
N ALA A 286 -40.28 -11.28 2.22
CA ALA A 286 -40.49 -10.15 3.12
C ALA A 286 -39.37 -10.04 4.19
N PRO A 287 -38.97 -8.81 4.57
CA PRO A 287 -37.95 -8.59 5.59
C PRO A 287 -38.49 -8.96 6.99
N ARG A 288 -37.73 -9.81 7.71
CA ARG A 288 -37.97 -10.09 9.13
C ARG A 288 -37.65 -8.83 9.96
N GLN A 289 -38.64 -8.36 10.73
CA GLN A 289 -38.44 -7.35 11.76
C GLN A 289 -37.65 -7.93 12.93
N ASN A 290 -36.55 -7.30 13.30
CA ASN A 290 -35.88 -7.56 14.57
C ASN A 290 -36.53 -6.71 15.67
N PRO A 291 -36.72 -7.25 16.89
CA PRO A 291 -37.32 -6.51 18.00
C PRO A 291 -36.42 -5.37 18.49
N SER A 292 -37.05 -4.32 18.97
CA SER A 292 -36.47 -3.09 19.51
C SER A 292 -35.56 -3.38 20.70
N ARG A 293 -34.26 -3.05 20.55
CA ARG A 293 -33.27 -3.18 21.61
C ARG A 293 -33.37 -1.98 22.57
N VAL A 294 -33.90 -2.24 23.76
CA VAL A 294 -34.00 -1.30 24.89
C VAL A 294 -32.62 -0.75 25.25
N ALA A 295 -32.46 0.58 25.16
CA ALA A 295 -31.28 1.29 25.62
C ALA A 295 -31.28 1.40 27.15
N LYS A 296 -30.30 0.79 27.81
CA LYS A 296 -29.99 1.06 29.23
C LYS A 296 -29.13 2.32 29.30
N THR A 297 -29.71 3.43 29.72
CA THR A 297 -28.99 4.60 30.21
C THR A 297 -28.40 4.26 31.59
N LYS A 298 -27.07 4.33 31.73
CA LYS A 298 -26.42 4.40 33.04
C LYS A 298 -25.95 5.84 33.24
N SER A 299 -26.46 6.43 34.32
CA SER A 299 -26.26 7.80 34.78
C SER A 299 -24.79 8.08 35.14
N SER A 300 -24.34 9.24 34.69
CA SER A 300 -23.06 9.88 34.97
C SER A 300 -23.25 10.85 36.13
N ASP A 301 -22.96 10.45 37.38
CA ASP A 301 -22.98 11.37 38.54
C ASP A 301 -21.97 11.04 39.65
N ALA A 302 -20.92 10.26 39.40
CA ALA A 302 -19.98 9.84 40.46
C ALA A 302 -18.69 10.68 40.61
N ASN A 303 -18.36 11.58 39.68
CA ASN A 303 -17.02 12.21 39.65
C ASN A 303 -16.93 13.65 40.19
N ALA A 304 -18.04 14.25 40.64
CA ALA A 304 -18.02 15.63 41.16
C ALA A 304 -17.58 15.74 42.64
N ALA A 305 -17.57 14.65 43.42
CA ALA A 305 -17.36 14.70 44.87
C ALA A 305 -15.88 14.67 45.33
N LEU A 306 -14.93 14.35 44.45
CA LEU A 306 -13.52 14.16 44.86
C LEU A 306 -12.64 15.43 44.80
N LEU A 307 -13.11 16.53 44.21
CA LEU A 307 -12.30 17.76 44.09
C LEU A 307 -12.54 18.79 45.22
N ALA A 308 -13.53 18.59 46.09
CA ALA A 308 -13.86 19.55 47.14
C ALA A 308 -13.05 19.39 48.45
N ARG A 309 -12.28 18.30 48.63
CA ARG A 309 -11.63 17.99 49.93
C ARG A 309 -10.16 18.38 50.10
N ARG A 310 -9.51 19.00 49.10
CA ARG A 310 -8.05 19.27 49.13
C ARG A 310 -7.62 20.71 49.44
N ARG A 311 -8.52 21.61 49.85
CA ARG A 311 -8.20 23.03 50.10
C ARG A 311 -8.28 23.50 51.56
N ARG A 312 -8.05 22.63 52.54
CA ARG A 312 -7.88 23.07 53.94
C ARG A 312 -6.79 22.25 54.62
N ARG A 313 -5.56 22.77 54.60
CA ARG A 313 -4.49 22.60 55.61
C ARG A 313 -3.16 23.10 55.03
N VAL A 314 -2.96 24.42 55.10
CA VAL A 314 -1.64 25.04 55.35
C VAL A 314 -1.95 26.37 56.06
N VAL A 315 -1.84 26.35 57.38
CA VAL A 315 -1.49 27.49 58.25
C VAL A 315 -0.54 26.92 59.28
#